data_AF-A0A2D0AII4-F1
#
_entry.id   AF-A0A2D0AII4-F1
#
_cell.length_a   1.000
_cell.length_b   1.000
_cell.length_c   1.000
_cell.angle_alpha   90.00
_cell.angle_beta   90.00
_cell.angle_gamma   90.00
#
_symmetry.space_group_name_H-M   'P 1'
#
loop_
_entity.id
_entity.type
_entity.pdbx_description
1 polymer ?
#
loop_
_entity_poly.entity_id
_entity_poly.type
_entity_poly.pdbx_seq_one_letter_code
_entity_poly.pdbx_strand_id
1 'polypeptide(L)' 'MAYNKNNYFKRARYIITVYNAHKHEDVPDTKIINQIFPKHNIYLSYRQWMNIKGMSVPKENPDNQLSLF' A
#
# COMPACT_ATOMS: atom_id res chain seq x y z
N MET A 1 -0.76 10.52 -20.99
CA MET A 1 -1.34 10.59 -19.63
C MET A 1 -0.25 10.98 -18.66
N ALA A 2 -0.31 12.15 -18.04
CA ALA A 2 0.62 12.49 -16.97
C ALA A 2 0.33 11.59 -15.76
N TYR A 3 1.28 10.75 -15.37
CA TYR A 3 1.12 9.87 -14.21
C TYR A 3 1.09 10.73 -12.94
N ASN A 4 -0.08 10.87 -12.30
CA ASN A 4 -0.16 11.59 -11.04
C ASN A 4 0.50 10.75 -9.94
N LYS A 5 1.77 11.05 -9.66
CA LYS A 5 2.58 10.39 -8.62
C LYS A 5 1.92 10.38 -7.25
N ASN A 6 1.16 11.44 -6.91
CA ASN A 6 0.51 11.56 -5.61
C ASN A 6 -0.65 10.55 -5.47
N ASN A 7 -1.45 10.38 -6.52
CA ASN A 7 -2.50 9.36 -6.55
C ASN A 7 -1.93 7.94 -6.49
N TYR A 8 -0.80 7.72 -7.17
CA TYR A 8 -0.09 6.44 -7.10
C TYR A 8 0.37 6.13 -5.67
N PHE A 9 1.04 7.08 -5.00
CA PHE A 9 1.47 6.89 -3.61
C PHE A 9 0.31 6.68 -2.65
N LYS A 10 -0.80 7.42 -2.80
CA LYS A 10 -2.01 7.21 -2.00
C LYS A 10 -2.54 5.78 -2.14
N ARG A 11 -2.59 5.26 -3.37
CA ARG A 11 -3.00 3.87 -3.63
C ARG A 11 -2.00 2.86 -3.05
N ALA A 12 -0.70 3.09 -3.22
CA ALA A 12 0.34 2.23 -2.67
C ALA A 12 0.27 2.15 -1.14
N ARG A 13 0.06 3.29 -0.46
CA ARG A 13 -0.17 3.34 1.01
C ARG A 13 -1.36 2.48 1.40
N TYR A 14 -2.49 2.64 0.73
CA TYR A 14 -3.69 1.84 1.02
C TYR A 14 -3.41 0.34 0.92
N ILE A 15 -2.72 -0.11 -0.13
CA ILE A 15 -2.38 -1.52 -0.33
C ILE A 15 -1.46 -2.01 0.80
N ILE A 16 -0.44 -1.22 1.18
CA ILE A 16 0.49 -1.56 2.27
C ILE A 16 -0.26 -1.66 3.62
N THR A 17 -1.18 -0.73 3.90
CA THR A 17 -2.00 -0.77 5.12
C THR A 17 -2.83 -2.04 5.19
N VAL A 18 -3.50 -2.41 4.08
CA VAL A 18 -4.28 -3.67 4.00
C VAL A 18 -3.38 -4.88 4.19
N TYR A 19 -2.19 -4.90 3.58
CA TYR A 19 -1.23 -5.99 3.75
C TYR A 19 -0.77 -6.13 5.19
N ASN A 20 -0.33 -5.04 5.83
CA ASN A 20 0.16 -5.04 7.21
C ASN A 20 -0.93 -5.48 8.21
N ALA A 21 -2.20 -5.15 7.96
CA ALA A 21 -3.31 -5.57 8.82
C ALA A 21 -3.56 -7.10 8.80
N HIS A 22 -3.16 -7.80 7.74
CA HIS A 22 -3.39 -9.23 7.56
C HIS A 22 -2.11 -10.07 7.55
N LYS A 23 -0.94 -9.42 7.60
CA LYS A 23 0.35 -10.11 7.58
C LYS A 23 0.67 -10.59 8.99
N HIS A 24 0.78 -11.91 9.10
CA HIS A 24 1.29 -12.62 10.28
C HIS A 24 2.49 -13.50 9.87
N GLU A 25 3.27 -13.98 10.85
CA GLU A 25 4.46 -14.81 10.59
C GLU A 25 4.14 -16.03 9.72
N ASP A 26 3.03 -16.72 10.01
CA ASP A 26 2.64 -17.95 9.32
C ASP A 26 1.91 -17.74 7.98
N VAL A 27 1.57 -16.50 7.63
CA VAL A 27 0.74 -16.22 6.44
C VAL A 27 1.64 -15.84 5.27
N PRO A 28 1.70 -16.64 4.19
CA PRO A 28 2.50 -16.30 3.01
C PRO A 28 1.88 -15.13 2.23
N ASP A 29 2.72 -14.31 1.61
CA ASP A 29 2.29 -13.12 0.85
C ASP A 29 1.33 -13.48 -0.29
N THR A 30 1.55 -14.63 -0.94
CA THR A 30 0.70 -15.14 -2.02
C THR A 30 -0.74 -15.39 -1.56
N LYS A 31 -0.94 -15.83 -0.31
CA LYS A 31 -2.28 -16.05 0.26
C LYS A 31 -3.02 -14.74 0.46
N ILE A 32 -2.32 -13.70 0.95
CA ILE A 32 -2.90 -12.36 1.13
C ILE A 32 -3.31 -11.76 -0.22
N ILE A 33 -2.44 -11.87 -1.23
CA ILE A 33 -2.73 -11.34 -2.58
C ILE A 33 -3.90 -12.07 -3.23
N ASN A 34 -4.00 -13.39 -3.07
CA ASN A 34 -5.05 -14.16 -3.73
C ASN A 34 -6.40 -14.10 -2.98
N GLN A 35 -6.40 -14.00 -1.65
CA GLN A 35 -7.62 -14.13 -0.84
C GLN A 35 -8.09 -12.82 -0.18
N ILE A 36 -7.17 -11.93 0.19
CA ILE A 36 -7.49 -10.71 0.94
C ILE A 36 -7.58 -9.50 0.02
N PHE A 37 -6.60 -9.30 -0.86
CA PHE A 37 -6.57 -8.14 -1.75
C PHE A 37 -7.84 -7.96 -2.62
N PRO A 38 -8.42 -9.03 -3.21
CA PRO A 38 -9.67 -8.90 -3.98
C PRO A 38 -10.85 -8.40 -3.13
N LYS A 39 -10.91 -8.76 -1.84
CA LYS A 39 -11.96 -8.29 -0.91
C LYS A 39 -11.89 -6.78 -0.66
N HIS A 40 -10.73 -6.18 -0.88
CA HIS A 40 -10.49 -4.74 -0.77
C HIS A 40 -10.45 -4.05 -2.15
N ASN A 41 -10.93 -4.70 -3.21
CA ASN A 41 -10.86 -4.21 -4.59
C ASN A 41 -9.44 -3.92 -5.08
N ILE A 42 -8.45 -4.63 -4.52
CA ILE A 42 -7.05 -4.56 -4.94
C ILE A 42 -6.80 -5.74 -5.88
N TYR A 43 -6.72 -5.45 -7.18
CA TYR A 43 -6.41 -6.43 -8.21
C TYR A 43 -5.00 -6.14 -8.76
N LEU A 44 -4.03 -6.94 -8.34
CA LEU A 44 -2.63 -6.81 -8.76
C LEU A 44 -1.96 -8.19 -8.79
N SER A 45 -0.92 -8.33 -9.61
CA SER A 45 -0.10 -9.52 -9.67
C SER A 45 0.94 -9.57 -8.55
N TYR A 46 1.45 -10.77 -8.25
CA TYR A 46 2.54 -10.94 -7.28
C TYR A 46 3.76 -10.06 -7.60
N ARG A 47 4.11 -9.91 -8.88
CA ARG A 47 5.21 -9.04 -9.32
C ARG A 47 4.92 -7.56 -9.04
N GLN A 48 3.70 -7.11 -9.31
CA GLN A 48 3.27 -5.74 -9.00
C GLN A 48 3.30 -5.50 -7.49
N TRP A 49 2.90 -6.48 -6.69
CA TRP A 49 3.03 -6.42 -5.23
C TRP A 49 4.48 -6.26 -4.80
N MET A 50 5.39 -7.10 -5.31
CA MET A 50 6.81 -7.05 -4.95
C MET A 50 7.44 -5.70 -5.29
N ASN A 51 7.06 -5.11 -6.43
CA ASN A 51 7.48 -3.75 -6.77
C ASN A 51 6.98 -2.74 -5.74
N ILE A 52 5.69 -2.76 -5.39
CA ILE A 52 5.08 -1.83 -4.42
C ILE A 52 5.68 -2.03 -3.00
N LYS A 53 5.91 -3.28 -2.60
CA LYS A 53 6.48 -3.66 -1.29
C LYS A 53 7.90 -3.14 -1.13
N GLY A 54 8.70 -3.17 -2.20
CA GLY A 54 10.07 -2.66 -2.22
C GLY A 54 10.18 -1.15 -2.41
N MET A 55 9.07 -0.45 -2.69
CA MET A 55 9.09 1.00 -2.84
C MET A 55 9.15 1.71 -1.49
N SER A 56 10.00 2.74 -1.40
CA SER A 56 9.91 3.74 -0.34
C SER A 56 8.69 4.61 -0.59
N VAL A 57 7.56 4.26 0.03
CA VAL A 57 6.36 5.09 -0.02
C VAL A 57 6.52 6.15 1.07
N PRO A 58 6.68 7.44 0.72
CA PRO A 58 6.81 8.49 1.73
C PRO A 58 5.60 8.45 2.65
N LYS A 59 5.79 8.62 3.96
CA LYS A 59 4.67 8.86 4.88
C LYS A 59 3.96 10.13 4.42
N GLU A 60 2.67 10.27 4.72
CA GLU A 60 2.04 11.58 4.54
C GLU A 60 2.82 12.54 5.41
N ASN A 61 3.49 13.52 4.78
CA ASN A 61 4.08 14.61 5.53
C ASN A 61 2.96 15.19 6.40
N PRO A 62 3.19 15.40 7.69
CA PRO A 62 2.28 16.18 8.51
C PRO A 62 2.44 17.66 8.12
N ASP A 63 2.13 18.02 6.87
CA ASP A 63 2.21 19.41 6.37
C ASP A 63 1.09 20.30 6.94
N ASN A 64 0.34 19.80 7.93
CA ASN A 64 -0.54 20.58 8.78
C ASN A 64 -0.43 20.08 10.23
N GLN A 65 0.80 19.99 10.76
CA GLN A 65 0.94 20.22 12.20
C GLN A 65 0.47 21.65 12.42
N LEU A 66 -0.74 21.82 12.99
CA LEU A 66 -1.22 23.12 13.45
C LEU A 66 -0.12 23.69 14.34
N SER A 67 0.61 24.70 13.85
CA SER A 67 1.59 25.42 14.64
C SER A 67 0.81 26.06 15.79
N LEU A 68 0.97 25.50 16.99
CA LEU A 68 0.32 26.01 18.20
C LEU A 68 1.03 27.25 18.78
N PHE A 69 1.88 27.91 17.99
CA PHE A 69 2.63 29.10 18.40
C PHE A 69 2.79 30.05 17.21
#